data_AF-A0A9P4J2R5-F1
#
_entry.id   AF-A0A9P4J2R5-F1
#
_cell.length_a   1.000
_cell.length_b   1.000
_cell.length_c   1.000
_cell.angle_alpha   90.00
_cell.angle_beta   90.00
_cell.angle_gamma   90.00
#
_symmetry.space_group_name_H-M   'P 1'
#
loop_
_entity.id
_entity.type
_entity.pdbx_description
1 polymer ?
#
loop_
_entity_poly.entity_id
_entity_poly.type
_entity_poly.pdbx_seq_one_letter_code
_entity_poly.pdbx_strand_id
1 'polypeptide(L)'
;MAHTESATSWKDRIVQACKEGDLNVVGVLLKERDDQLYPKDDKFAALLLTNAVASKNAEFLSWLIGEFPAFPQVSCNMDSVHDAMCAYKTGLDIYKVMIRHFPYLTEWDYGLSGDHLGIAAENNDLEFARYLIDHGAEARVANIGWRPVIPMLEHGIKRAREKSDQSISDKVRNMIGREGPPPPGEPDRREMIRLLKVHGAPSNAKDYLNSPSERKRCI
;
A
#
# COMPACT_ATOMS: atom_id res chain seq x y z
N MET A 1 14.87 42.90 9.94
CA MET A 1 15.28 41.49 9.81
C MET A 1 15.10 40.82 11.15
N ALA A 2 14.16 39.88 11.22
CA ALA A 2 14.14 38.74 12.13
C ALA A 2 12.83 37.99 11.83
N HIS A 3 12.87 37.13 10.81
CA HIS A 3 11.82 36.12 10.63
C HIS A 3 11.95 35.15 11.80
N THR A 4 10.91 35.05 12.62
CA THR A 4 10.78 34.05 13.66
C THR A 4 10.55 32.70 12.98
N GLU A 5 11.61 31.92 12.78
CA GLU A 5 11.48 30.49 12.57
C GLU A 5 10.82 29.91 13.82
N SER A 6 9.58 29.46 13.67
CA SER A 6 8.90 28.64 14.67
C SER A 6 9.79 27.42 14.94
N ALA A 7 10.40 27.36 16.12
CA ALA A 7 11.24 26.24 16.54
C ALA A 7 10.39 24.96 16.51
N THR A 8 10.51 24.23 15.40
CA THR A 8 9.78 23.00 15.12
C THR A 8 10.25 21.96 16.14
N SER A 9 9.34 21.29 16.84
CA SER A 9 9.72 20.40 17.95
C SER A 9 10.62 19.27 17.42
N TRP A 10 11.46 18.68 18.27
CA TRP A 10 12.32 17.57 17.83
C TRP A 10 11.48 16.39 17.28
N LYS A 11 10.25 16.20 17.77
CA LYS A 11 9.29 15.21 17.28
C LYS A 11 8.89 15.48 15.83
N ASP A 12 8.60 16.73 15.50
CA ASP A 12 8.27 17.12 14.13
C ASP A 12 9.48 16.94 13.20
N ARG A 13 10.68 17.26 13.69
CA ARG A 13 11.94 17.06 12.95
C ARG A 13 12.22 15.59 12.64
N ILE A 14 12.09 14.70 13.63
CA ILE A 14 12.34 13.27 13.42
C ILE A 14 11.25 12.63 12.54
N VAL A 15 9.99 13.06 12.67
CA VAL A 15 8.90 12.61 11.79
C VAL A 15 9.17 13.01 10.34
N GLN A 16 9.59 14.25 10.09
CA GLN A 16 9.95 14.71 8.75
C GLN A 16 11.15 13.93 8.19
N ALA A 17 12.20 13.73 8.99
CA ALA A 17 13.36 12.94 8.59
C ALA A 17 13.00 11.48 8.26
N CYS A 18 12.05 10.87 8.99
CA CYS A 18 11.55 9.54 8.67
C CYS A 18 10.82 9.50 7.32
N LYS A 19 10.02 10.52 7.02
CA LYS A 19 9.32 10.64 5.74
C LYS A 19 10.28 10.79 4.56
N GLU A 20 11.40 11.46 4.77
CA GLU A 20 12.47 11.65 3.79
C GLU A 20 13.42 10.45 3.70
N GLY A 21 13.39 9.53 4.68
CA GLY A 21 14.30 8.40 4.77
C GLY A 21 15.74 8.80 5.15
N ASP A 22 15.92 9.93 5.85
CA ASP A 22 17.23 10.42 6.28
C ASP A 22 17.70 9.67 7.53
N LEU A 23 18.37 8.53 7.29
CA LEU A 23 18.91 7.67 8.35
C LEU A 23 19.86 8.42 9.28
N ASN A 24 20.67 9.36 8.75
CA ASN A 24 21.66 10.08 9.56
C ASN A 24 20.97 10.99 10.56
N VAL A 25 19.99 11.79 10.12
CA VAL A 25 19.24 12.70 10.99
C VAL A 25 18.42 11.91 12.00
N VAL A 26 17.73 10.84 11.60
CA VAL A 26 16.96 10.00 12.52
C VAL A 26 17.87 9.36 13.56
N GLY A 27 19.01 8.80 13.15
CA GLY A 27 19.96 8.16 14.05
C GLY A 27 20.56 9.12 15.08
N VAL A 28 20.87 10.36 14.69
CA VAL A 28 21.33 11.40 15.64
C VAL A 28 20.22 11.79 16.61
N LEU A 29 19.01 12.06 16.10
CA LEU A 29 17.89 12.50 16.94
C LEU A 29 17.44 11.42 17.94
N LEU A 30 17.44 10.14 17.54
CA LEU A 30 17.13 9.04 18.45
C LEU A 30 18.19 8.91 19.57
N LYS A 31 19.48 9.02 19.24
CA LYS A 31 20.57 8.92 20.23
C LYS A 31 20.59 10.08 21.22
N GLU A 32 20.39 11.30 20.74
CA GLU A 32 20.44 12.50 21.58
C GLU A 32 19.23 12.64 22.52
N ARG A 33 18.18 11.85 22.31
CA ARG A 33 16.91 11.94 23.04
C ARG A 33 16.46 10.59 23.59
N ASP A 34 17.37 9.63 23.73
CA ASP A 34 17.09 8.29 24.28
C ASP A 34 16.45 8.36 25.68
N ASP A 35 16.79 9.39 26.45
CA ASP A 35 16.21 9.70 27.76
C ASP A 35 14.78 10.27 27.69
N GLN A 36 14.44 11.01 26.63
CA GLN A 36 13.10 11.58 26.38
C GLN A 36 12.21 10.67 25.53
N LEU A 37 12.77 9.62 24.95
CA LEU A 37 12.08 8.55 24.24
C LEU A 37 11.38 7.58 25.21
N TYR A 38 11.15 7.95 26.47
CA TYR A 38 10.48 7.07 27.42
C TYR A 38 8.96 7.24 27.41
N PRO A 39 8.19 6.15 27.18
CA PRO A 39 8.65 4.83 26.79
C PRO A 39 8.88 4.79 25.27
N LYS A 40 9.58 3.77 24.80
CA LYS A 40 9.41 3.21 23.45
C LYS A 40 7.95 2.77 23.29
N ASP A 41 7.03 3.73 23.31
CA ASP A 41 5.62 3.49 23.23
C ASP A 41 5.32 3.19 21.77
N ASP A 42 4.53 2.15 21.58
CA ASP A 42 4.26 1.66 20.25
C ASP A 42 3.57 2.70 19.37
N LYS A 43 2.92 3.72 19.94
CA LYS A 43 2.26 4.77 19.16
C LYS A 43 3.28 5.66 18.49
N PHE A 44 4.34 6.03 19.19
CA PHE A 44 5.43 6.79 18.62
C PHE A 44 6.24 5.94 17.63
N ALA A 45 6.52 4.68 17.97
CA ALA A 45 7.17 3.76 17.03
C ALA A 45 6.33 3.57 15.74
N ALA A 46 5.01 3.36 15.87
CA ALA A 46 4.08 3.27 14.75
C ALA A 46 4.07 4.55 13.91
N LEU A 47 4.11 5.73 14.54
CA LEU A 47 4.21 7.01 13.85
C LEU A 47 5.50 7.09 13.01
N LEU A 48 6.65 6.74 13.59
CA LEU A 48 7.92 6.77 12.87
C LEU A 48 7.95 5.74 11.72
N LEU A 49 7.48 4.51 11.97
CA LEU A 49 7.39 3.45 10.97
C LEU A 49 6.42 3.80 9.84
N THR A 50 5.27 4.40 10.15
CA THR A 50 4.31 4.92 9.16
C THR A 50 4.97 5.93 8.22
N ASN A 51 5.78 6.84 8.76
CA ASN A 51 6.51 7.82 7.95
C ASN A 51 7.68 7.19 7.20
N ALA A 52 8.37 6.21 7.79
CA ALA A 52 9.40 5.44 7.10
C ALA A 52 8.84 4.66 5.90
N VAL A 53 7.64 4.11 6.02
CA VAL A 53 6.92 3.50 4.89
C VAL A 53 6.69 4.51 3.78
N ALA A 54 6.33 5.76 4.11
CA ALA A 54 6.16 6.83 3.11
C ALA A 54 7.44 7.15 2.32
N SER A 55 8.62 6.93 2.92
CA SER A 55 9.91 7.11 2.24
C SER A 55 10.19 6.07 1.15
N LYS A 56 9.49 4.92 1.16
CA LYS A 56 9.71 3.76 0.28
C LYS A 56 11.14 3.20 0.32
N ASN A 57 11.90 3.50 1.37
CA ASN A 57 13.24 3.00 1.56
C ASN A 57 13.21 1.76 2.48
N ALA A 58 13.34 0.57 1.89
CA ALA A 58 13.30 -0.70 2.60
C ALA A 58 14.47 -0.88 3.59
N GLU A 59 15.66 -0.38 3.26
CA GLU A 59 16.83 -0.42 4.15
C GLU A 59 16.60 0.45 5.38
N PHE A 60 16.12 1.68 5.17
CA PHE A 60 15.78 2.59 6.26
C PHE A 60 14.67 2.03 7.15
N LEU A 61 13.61 1.46 6.56
CA LEU A 61 12.54 0.83 7.32
C LEU A 61 13.06 -0.36 8.15
N SER A 62 13.88 -1.22 7.55
CA SER A 62 14.47 -2.37 8.26
C SER A 62 15.37 -1.93 9.41
N TRP A 63 16.20 -0.90 9.20
CA TRP A 63 17.01 -0.30 10.25
C TRP A 63 16.14 0.25 11.38
N LEU A 64 15.10 1.02 11.05
CA LEU A 64 14.21 1.64 12.04
C LEU A 64 13.46 0.60 12.89
N ILE A 65 12.98 -0.49 12.29
CA ILE A 65 12.36 -1.59 13.05
C ILE A 65 13.36 -2.17 14.06
N GLY A 66 14.64 -2.28 13.70
CA GLY A 66 15.71 -2.73 14.60
C GLY A 66 15.91 -1.86 15.83
N GLU A 67 15.65 -0.55 15.73
CA GLU A 67 15.73 0.39 16.86
C GLU A 67 14.55 0.25 17.85
N PHE A 68 13.44 -0.37 17.40
CA PHE A 68 12.23 -0.64 18.19
C PHE A 68 11.95 -2.15 18.34
N PRO A 69 12.83 -2.94 18.99
CA PRO A 69 12.69 -4.40 19.05
C PRO A 69 11.49 -4.89 19.87
N ALA A 70 10.88 -4.02 20.69
CA ALA A 70 9.68 -4.32 21.46
C ALA A 70 8.39 -4.03 20.70
N PHE A 71 8.47 -3.39 19.53
CA PHE A 71 7.31 -3.04 18.72
C PHE A 71 6.87 -4.22 17.84
N PRO A 72 5.55 -4.42 17.63
CA PRO A 72 4.44 -3.91 18.42
C PRO A 72 4.16 -4.82 19.63
N GLN A 73 3.89 -4.23 20.79
CA GLN A 73 3.28 -4.91 21.94
C GLN A 73 1.79 -5.18 21.71
N VAL A 74 1.10 -4.30 20.98
CA VAL A 74 -0.33 -4.43 20.64
C VAL A 74 -0.52 -4.37 19.12
N SER A 75 -1.24 -5.35 18.57
CA SER A 75 -1.47 -5.48 17.13
C SER A 75 -2.08 -4.23 16.48
N CYS A 76 -2.97 -3.51 17.17
CA CYS A 76 -3.61 -2.30 16.62
C CYS A 76 -2.64 -1.14 16.30
N ASN A 77 -1.41 -1.17 16.83
CA ASN A 77 -0.40 -0.16 16.48
C ASN A 77 0.14 -0.35 15.06
N MET A 78 -0.04 -1.53 14.47
CA MET A 78 0.33 -1.81 13.09
C MET A 78 -0.64 -1.29 12.05
N ASP A 79 -1.88 -1.00 12.43
CA ASP A 79 -2.95 -0.59 11.51
C ASP A 79 -2.51 0.64 10.70
N SER A 80 -1.92 1.62 11.38
CA SER A 80 -1.39 2.84 10.75
C SER A 80 -0.26 2.58 9.76
N VAL A 81 0.61 1.61 10.05
CA VAL A 81 1.74 1.24 9.18
C VAL A 81 1.21 0.51 7.94
N HIS A 82 0.25 -0.41 8.12
CA HIS A 82 -0.43 -1.06 7.00
C HIS A 82 -1.16 -0.06 6.11
N ASP A 83 -1.98 0.82 6.69
CA ASP A 83 -2.72 1.85 5.95
C ASP A 83 -1.76 2.76 5.17
N ALA A 84 -0.60 3.09 5.74
CA ALA A 84 0.45 3.81 5.03
C ALA A 84 1.00 3.02 3.84
N MET A 85 1.22 1.71 3.98
CA MET A 85 1.68 0.87 2.86
C MET A 85 0.72 0.92 1.68
N CYS A 86 -0.58 0.88 1.98
CA CYS A 86 -1.67 1.00 1.01
C CYS A 86 -1.68 2.39 0.37
N ALA A 87 -1.76 3.44 1.19
CA ALA A 87 -1.89 4.83 0.76
C ALA A 87 -0.70 5.29 -0.10
N TYR A 88 0.51 4.88 0.27
CA TYR A 88 1.73 5.26 -0.43
C TYR A 88 2.12 4.31 -1.55
N LYS A 89 1.44 3.17 -1.73
CA LYS A 89 1.72 2.20 -2.80
C LYS A 89 3.19 1.78 -2.79
N THR A 90 3.58 1.16 -1.68
CA THR A 90 4.98 0.98 -1.28
C THR A 90 5.67 -0.23 -1.90
N GLY A 91 4.89 -1.14 -2.49
CA GLY A 91 5.40 -2.24 -3.31
C GLY A 91 6.02 -3.39 -2.52
N LEU A 92 6.61 -4.33 -3.25
CA LEU A 92 7.06 -5.63 -2.75
C LEU A 92 8.20 -5.54 -1.72
N ASP A 93 9.15 -4.62 -1.88
CA ASP A 93 10.33 -4.56 -1.00
C ASP A 93 9.97 -4.13 0.43
N ILE A 94 9.11 -3.12 0.56
CA ILE A 94 8.57 -2.69 1.85
C ILE A 94 7.76 -3.82 2.47
N TYR A 95 6.92 -4.50 1.69
CA TYR A 95 6.17 -5.67 2.18
C TYR A 95 7.08 -6.78 2.71
N LYS A 96 8.15 -7.13 1.97
CA LYS A 96 9.13 -8.14 2.40
C LYS A 96 9.80 -7.80 3.72
N VAL A 97 10.15 -6.53 3.94
CA VAL A 97 10.67 -6.07 5.25
C VAL A 97 9.61 -6.30 6.33
N MET A 98 8.37 -5.88 6.08
CA MET A 98 7.29 -6.01 7.06
C MET A 98 7.01 -7.46 7.45
N ILE A 99 6.83 -8.38 6.50
CA ILE A 99 6.56 -9.80 6.84
C ILE A 99 7.77 -10.53 7.42
N ARG A 100 8.99 -10.06 7.13
CA ARG A 100 10.21 -10.62 7.75
C ARG A 100 10.26 -10.33 9.25
N HIS A 101 9.89 -9.11 9.64
CA HIS A 101 9.88 -8.70 11.05
C HIS A 101 8.57 -9.07 11.76
N PHE A 102 7.47 -9.15 11.01
CA PHE A 102 6.13 -9.43 11.51
C PHE A 102 5.46 -10.54 10.67
N PRO A 103 5.83 -11.82 10.84
CA PRO A 103 5.33 -12.90 9.98
C PRO A 103 3.81 -13.09 10.00
N TYR A 104 3.13 -12.64 11.05
CA TYR A 104 1.68 -12.72 11.17
C TYR A 104 0.92 -11.78 10.22
N LEU A 105 1.59 -10.87 9.49
CA LEU A 105 0.93 -9.94 8.55
C LEU A 105 0.59 -10.58 7.19
N THR A 106 1.00 -11.83 6.94
CA THR A 106 0.80 -12.48 5.63
C THR A 106 -0.67 -12.68 5.29
N GLU A 107 -1.53 -12.86 6.30
CA GLU A 107 -2.99 -13.02 6.13
C GLU A 107 -3.78 -11.75 6.49
N TRP A 108 -3.12 -10.59 6.63
CA TRP A 108 -3.78 -9.39 7.15
C TRP A 108 -4.66 -8.70 6.10
N ASP A 109 -5.91 -8.42 6.48
CA ASP A 109 -6.87 -7.56 5.79
C ASP A 109 -7.38 -6.51 6.77
N TYR A 110 -7.08 -5.23 6.52
CA TYR A 110 -7.51 -4.11 7.36
C TYR A 110 -8.80 -3.45 6.89
N GLY A 111 -9.58 -4.15 6.08
CA GLY A 111 -10.94 -3.78 5.82
C GLY A 111 -11.09 -2.61 4.86
N LEU A 112 -11.09 -1.37 5.38
CA LEU A 112 -11.23 -0.17 4.55
C LEU A 112 -10.04 0.02 3.59
N SER A 113 -8.86 -0.44 3.98
CA SER A 113 -7.65 -0.40 3.14
C SER A 113 -7.56 -1.60 2.18
N GLY A 114 -8.27 -2.68 2.47
CA GLY A 114 -8.18 -3.96 1.76
C GLY A 114 -6.97 -4.79 2.16
N ASP A 115 -6.71 -5.84 1.39
CA ASP A 115 -5.55 -6.70 1.54
C ASP A 115 -4.42 -6.35 0.56
N HIS A 116 -3.23 -6.90 0.82
CA HIS A 116 -2.03 -6.67 0.01
C HIS A 116 -2.19 -7.07 -1.47
N LEU A 117 -2.97 -8.11 -1.77
CA LEU A 117 -3.20 -8.56 -3.14
C LEU A 117 -4.14 -7.60 -3.88
N GLY A 118 -5.15 -7.07 -3.21
CA GLY A 118 -6.01 -6.00 -3.69
C GLY A 118 -5.20 -4.74 -4.04
N ILE A 119 -4.27 -4.34 -3.18
CA ILE A 119 -3.42 -3.16 -3.40
C ILE A 119 -2.45 -3.38 -4.57
N ALA A 120 -1.79 -4.54 -4.64
CA ALA A 120 -0.93 -4.88 -5.77
C ALA A 120 -1.71 -4.84 -7.10
N ALA A 121 -2.93 -5.39 -7.09
CA ALA A 121 -3.83 -5.37 -8.24
C ALA A 121 -4.31 -3.96 -8.61
N GLU A 122 -4.63 -3.10 -7.64
CA GLU A 122 -4.97 -1.70 -7.88
C GLU A 122 -3.84 -0.94 -8.58
N ASN A 123 -2.60 -1.25 -8.20
CA ASN A 123 -1.38 -0.64 -8.73
C ASN A 123 -0.89 -1.31 -10.02
N ASN A 124 -1.56 -2.37 -10.47
CA ASN A 124 -1.13 -3.22 -11.59
C ASN A 124 0.31 -3.76 -11.41
N ASP A 125 0.70 -4.02 -10.17
CA ASP A 125 2.00 -4.55 -9.78
C ASP A 125 1.97 -6.08 -9.89
N LEU A 126 2.28 -6.59 -11.09
CA LEU A 126 2.25 -8.02 -11.39
C LEU A 126 3.29 -8.83 -10.61
N GLU A 127 4.45 -8.25 -10.33
CA GLU A 127 5.50 -8.93 -9.57
C GLU A 127 5.04 -9.14 -8.12
N PHE A 128 4.52 -8.09 -7.50
CA PHE A 128 4.02 -8.18 -6.14
C PHE A 128 2.79 -9.11 -6.04
N ALA A 129 1.85 -9.01 -6.98
CA ALA A 129 0.68 -9.90 -7.00
C ALA A 129 1.08 -11.38 -7.14
N ARG A 130 2.04 -11.70 -8.04
CA ARG A 130 2.56 -13.06 -8.19
C ARG A 130 3.23 -13.54 -6.90
N TYR A 131 4.08 -12.72 -6.31
CA TYR A 131 4.74 -13.04 -5.04
C TYR A 131 3.70 -13.39 -3.96
N LEU A 132 2.67 -12.56 -3.79
CA LEU A 132 1.63 -12.80 -2.79
C LEU A 132 0.88 -14.12 -3.02
N ILE A 133 0.48 -14.40 -4.27
CA ILE A 133 -0.21 -15.64 -4.65
C ILE A 133 0.68 -16.86 -4.40
N ASP A 134 1.95 -16.79 -4.80
CA ASP A 134 2.93 -17.87 -4.60
C ASP A 134 3.19 -18.14 -3.10
N HIS A 135 2.90 -17.16 -2.24
CA HIS A 135 3.03 -17.25 -0.78
C HIS A 135 1.67 -17.39 -0.07
N GLY A 136 0.62 -17.81 -0.79
CA GLY A 136 -0.65 -18.26 -0.20
C GLY A 136 -1.77 -17.23 -0.15
N ALA A 137 -1.60 -16.03 -0.72
CA ALA A 137 -2.69 -15.08 -0.81
C ALA A 137 -3.84 -15.60 -1.69
N GLU A 138 -5.07 -15.58 -1.16
CA GLU A 138 -6.24 -16.10 -1.84
C GLU A 138 -6.86 -15.05 -2.80
N ALA A 139 -6.64 -15.21 -4.11
CA ALA A 139 -7.21 -14.31 -5.12
C ALA A 139 -8.76 -14.24 -5.10
N ARG A 140 -9.43 -15.24 -4.53
CA ARG A 140 -10.89 -15.28 -4.35
C ARG A 140 -11.41 -14.17 -3.44
N VAL A 141 -10.67 -13.84 -2.37
CA VAL A 141 -11.07 -12.86 -1.34
C VAL A 141 -10.31 -11.54 -1.47
N ALA A 142 -9.47 -11.40 -2.51
CA ALA A 142 -8.73 -10.19 -2.80
C ALA A 142 -9.65 -8.96 -2.91
N ASN A 143 -9.39 -7.95 -2.09
CA ASN A 143 -10.28 -6.79 -1.97
C ASN A 143 -9.60 -5.46 -1.69
N ILE A 144 -10.32 -4.38 -2.00
CA ILE A 144 -9.96 -2.99 -1.69
C ILE A 144 -11.18 -2.34 -1.07
N GLY A 145 -11.08 -1.87 0.19
CA GLY A 145 -12.19 -1.24 0.88
C GLY A 145 -13.45 -2.10 0.91
N TRP A 146 -13.29 -3.38 1.24
CA TRP A 146 -14.35 -4.42 1.25
C TRP A 146 -14.94 -4.76 -0.13
N ARG A 147 -14.40 -4.19 -1.22
CA ARG A 147 -14.91 -4.42 -2.57
C ARG A 147 -14.03 -5.45 -3.28
N PRO A 148 -14.61 -6.43 -3.97
CA PRO A 148 -13.84 -7.42 -4.71
C PRO A 148 -13.00 -6.73 -5.78
N VAL A 149 -11.73 -7.12 -5.91
CA VAL A 149 -10.79 -6.40 -6.77
C VAL A 149 -11.11 -6.56 -8.28
N ILE A 150 -11.57 -7.74 -8.72
CA ILE A 150 -11.85 -8.01 -10.15
C ILE A 150 -12.85 -7.01 -10.76
N PRO A 151 -14.06 -6.82 -10.21
CA PRO A 151 -15.01 -5.81 -10.70
C PRO A 151 -14.43 -4.39 -10.77
N MET A 152 -13.54 -4.02 -9.83
CA MET A 152 -12.90 -2.70 -9.84
C MET A 152 -11.95 -2.54 -11.03
N LEU A 153 -11.12 -3.56 -11.31
CA LEU A 153 -10.20 -3.55 -12.45
C LEU A 153 -10.96 -3.54 -13.79
N GLU A 154 -12.00 -4.36 -13.92
CA GLU A 154 -12.82 -4.44 -15.15
C GLU A 154 -13.52 -3.11 -15.44
N HIS A 155 -14.04 -2.44 -14.40
CA HIS A 155 -14.65 -1.12 -14.53
C HIS A 155 -13.62 -0.04 -14.93
N GLY A 156 -12.38 -0.13 -14.44
CA GLY A 156 -11.27 0.71 -14.89
C GLY A 156 -11.01 0.56 -16.39
N ILE A 157 -10.88 -0.68 -16.89
CA ILE A 157 -10.71 -0.96 -18.32
C ILE A 157 -11.86 -0.39 -19.15
N LYS A 158 -13.11 -0.53 -18.68
CA LYS A 158 -14.28 0.01 -19.38
C LYS A 158 -14.22 1.53 -19.49
N ARG A 159 -13.91 2.24 -18.39
CA ARG A 159 -13.76 3.70 -18.38
C ARG A 159 -12.62 4.16 -19.28
N ALA A 160 -11.50 3.45 -19.31
CA ALA A 160 -10.37 3.74 -20.20
C ALA A 160 -10.80 3.69 -21.68
N ARG A 161 -11.58 2.66 -22.04
CA ARG A 161 -12.15 2.49 -23.39
C ARG A 161 -13.13 3.60 -23.72
N GLU A 162 -14.08 3.89 -22.84
CA GLU A 162 -15.06 4.98 -23.04
C GLU A 162 -14.36 6.33 -23.25
N LYS A 163 -13.32 6.65 -22.46
CA LYS A 163 -12.50 7.86 -22.67
C LYS A 163 -11.72 7.83 -23.99
N SER A 164 -11.17 6.67 -24.35
CA SER A 164 -10.49 6.47 -25.64
C SER A 164 -11.44 6.72 -26.80
N ASP A 165 -12.63 6.11 -26.76
CA ASP A 165 -13.65 6.21 -27.80
C ASP A 165 -14.20 7.64 -27.88
N GLN A 166 -14.36 8.34 -26.75
CA GLN A 166 -14.72 9.76 -26.73
C GLN A 166 -13.60 10.63 -27.32
N SER A 167 -12.34 10.37 -26.96
CA SER A 167 -11.17 11.08 -27.50
C SER A 167 -10.98 10.82 -28.99
N ILE A 168 -11.21 9.58 -29.44
CA ILE A 168 -11.24 9.18 -30.85
C ILE A 168 -12.43 9.85 -31.52
N SER A 169 -13.63 9.89 -30.94
CA SER A 169 -14.78 10.62 -31.49
C SER A 169 -14.49 12.11 -31.66
N ASP A 170 -13.82 12.75 -30.69
CA ASP A 170 -13.44 14.17 -30.76
C ASP A 170 -12.28 14.41 -31.74
N LYS A 171 -11.34 13.46 -31.90
CA LYS A 171 -10.28 13.48 -32.93
C LYS A 171 -10.80 13.14 -34.33
N VAL A 172 -11.72 12.19 -34.46
CA VAL A 172 -12.36 11.73 -35.71
C VAL A 172 -13.32 12.79 -36.23
N ARG A 173 -13.93 13.60 -35.35
CA ARG A 173 -14.61 14.84 -35.72
C ARG A 173 -13.65 15.85 -36.38
N ASN A 174 -12.33 15.74 -36.16
CA ASN A 174 -11.31 16.60 -36.76
C ASN A 174 -10.46 15.95 -37.87
N MET A 175 -10.40 14.62 -38.00
CA MET A 175 -9.58 13.92 -39.00
C MET A 175 -9.97 12.44 -39.04
N ILE A 176 -10.54 11.96 -40.13
CA ILE A 176 -10.97 10.56 -40.25
C ILE A 176 -9.76 9.62 -40.27
N GLY A 177 -9.80 8.60 -39.39
CA GLY A 177 -9.49 7.22 -39.76
C GLY A 177 -8.10 6.68 -39.41
N ARG A 178 -7.86 6.33 -38.13
CA ARG A 178 -7.14 5.10 -37.72
C ARG A 178 -7.55 4.72 -36.29
N GLU A 179 -7.95 3.47 -36.08
CA GLU A 179 -8.00 2.86 -34.75
C GLU A 179 -6.57 2.79 -34.20
N GLY A 180 -6.24 3.74 -33.33
CA GLY A 180 -4.97 3.79 -32.63
C GLY A 180 -5.01 2.97 -31.33
N PRO A 181 -3.84 2.61 -30.77
CA PRO A 181 -3.75 1.99 -29.45
C PRO A 181 -4.45 2.86 -28.39
N PRO A 182 -4.92 2.27 -27.26
CA PRO A 182 -5.53 3.03 -26.19
C PRO A 182 -4.61 4.18 -25.75
N PRO A 183 -5.17 5.36 -25.43
CA PRO A 183 -4.37 6.53 -25.10
C PRO A 183 -3.43 6.23 -23.93
N PRO A 184 -2.22 6.80 -23.94
CA PRO A 184 -1.30 6.67 -22.82
C PRO A 184 -1.94 7.30 -21.58
N GLY A 185 -2.13 6.51 -20.52
CA GLY A 185 -2.63 7.03 -19.25
C GLY A 185 -3.11 5.99 -18.25
N GLU A 186 -3.62 4.84 -18.69
CA GLU A 186 -4.02 3.75 -17.77
C GLU A 186 -3.25 2.46 -18.10
N PRO A 187 -2.58 1.84 -17.12
CA PRO A 187 -1.84 0.60 -17.34
C PRO A 187 -2.81 -0.52 -17.75
N ASP A 188 -2.40 -1.36 -18.68
CA ASP A 188 -3.21 -2.49 -19.14
C ASP A 188 -3.37 -3.52 -18.01
N ARG A 189 -4.54 -3.50 -17.36
CA ARG A 189 -4.90 -4.39 -16.24
C ARG A 189 -5.35 -5.78 -16.69
N ARG A 190 -5.36 -6.08 -18.00
CA ARG A 190 -5.81 -7.39 -18.51
C ARG A 190 -4.98 -8.55 -17.97
N GLU A 191 -3.66 -8.36 -17.85
CA GLU A 191 -2.79 -9.41 -17.31
C GLU A 191 -3.03 -9.62 -15.81
N MET A 192 -3.26 -8.55 -15.05
CA MET A 192 -3.62 -8.66 -13.63
C MET A 192 -4.94 -9.41 -13.43
N ILE A 193 -5.97 -9.08 -14.22
CA ILE A 193 -7.25 -9.78 -14.19
C ILE A 193 -7.08 -11.26 -14.55
N ARG A 194 -6.27 -11.56 -15.58
CA ARG A 194 -5.98 -12.95 -15.99
C ARG A 194 -5.31 -13.71 -14.85
N LEU A 195 -4.26 -13.14 -14.25
CA LEU A 195 -3.56 -13.71 -13.11
C LEU A 195 -4.56 -14.08 -12.00
N LEU A 196 -5.33 -13.10 -11.52
CA LEU A 196 -6.28 -13.30 -10.44
C LEU A 196 -7.35 -14.36 -10.78
N LYS A 197 -7.89 -14.37 -12.00
CA LYS A 197 -8.90 -15.35 -12.44
C LYS A 197 -8.34 -16.78 -12.49
N VAL A 198 -7.12 -16.96 -12.99
CA VAL A 198 -6.44 -18.27 -13.01
C VAL A 198 -6.27 -18.82 -11.58
N HIS A 199 -6.11 -17.94 -10.59
CA HIS A 199 -5.98 -18.29 -9.18
C HIS A 199 -7.31 -18.24 -8.40
N GLY A 200 -8.45 -18.30 -9.10
CA GLY A 200 -9.77 -18.53 -8.47
C GLY A 200 -10.53 -17.27 -8.06
N ALA A 201 -10.11 -16.08 -8.49
CA ALA A 201 -10.90 -14.86 -8.30
C ALA A 201 -12.24 -14.94 -9.06
N PRO A 202 -13.38 -14.67 -8.39
CA PRO A 202 -14.69 -14.77 -9.03
C PRO A 202 -14.85 -13.72 -10.13
N SER A 203 -15.55 -14.10 -11.21
CA SER A 203 -15.81 -13.21 -12.34
C SER A 203 -16.94 -12.21 -12.08
N ASN A 204 -17.68 -12.34 -10.97
CA ASN A 204 -18.76 -11.43 -10.61
C ASN A 204 -18.76 -11.12 -9.10
N ALA A 205 -19.30 -9.96 -8.73
CA ALA A 205 -19.37 -9.53 -7.33
C ALA A 205 -20.39 -10.32 -6.48
N LYS A 206 -21.34 -11.02 -7.11
CA LYS A 206 -22.37 -11.82 -6.41
C LYS A 206 -21.78 -13.10 -5.81
N ASP A 207 -20.76 -13.66 -6.45
CA ASP A 207 -20.03 -14.85 -5.97
C ASP A 207 -19.14 -14.52 -4.76
N TYR A 208 -18.83 -13.24 -4.54
CA TYR A 208 -17.97 -12.79 -3.44
C TYR A 208 -18.71 -12.68 -2.09
N LEU A 209 -19.97 -12.25 -2.10
CA LEU A 209 -20.82 -12.11 -0.91
C LEU A 209 -21.15 -13.45 -0.24
N ASN A 210 -20.82 -14.57 -0.88
CA ASN A 210 -21.02 -15.92 -0.35
C ASN A 210 -19.73 -16.51 0.29
N SER A 211 -18.66 -15.71 0.47
CA SER A 211 -17.36 -16.21 0.95
C SER A 211 -17.13 -16.03 2.47
N PRO A 212 -16.34 -16.90 3.13
CA PRO A 212 -16.22 -16.94 4.61
C PRO A 212 -15.46 -15.78 5.29
N SER A 213 -14.97 -14.79 4.54
CA SER A 213 -14.01 -13.78 5.01
C SER A 213 -14.53 -12.84 6.11
N GLU A 214 -15.85 -12.78 6.34
CA GLU A 214 -16.42 -11.99 7.46
C GLU A 214 -16.05 -12.50 8.86
N ARG A 215 -15.49 -13.72 9.00
CA ARG A 215 -15.26 -14.37 10.31
C ARG A 215 -13.97 -14.03 11.03
N LYS A 216 -12.99 -13.36 10.40
CA LYS A 216 -11.73 -13.01 11.06
C LYS A 216 -11.72 -11.52 11.40
N ARG A 217 -12.51 -11.10 12.39
CA ARG A 217 -12.33 -9.80 13.05
C ARG A 217 -11.73 -10.03 14.43
N CYS A 218 -10.69 -9.25 14.74
CA CYS A 218 -10.01 -9.21 16.03
C CYS A 218 -11.01 -9.13 17.19
N ILE A 219 -10.89 -10.10 18.10
CA ILE A 219 -11.36 -10.02 19.50
C ILE A 219 -10.23 -9.35 20.27
#